data_AF-A0A6A5FKR7-F1
#
_entry.id   AF-A0A6A5FKR7-F1
#
_cell.length_a   1.000
_cell.length_b   1.000
_cell.length_c   1.000
_cell.angle_alpha   90.00
_cell.angle_beta   90.00
_cell.angle_gamma   90.00
#
_symmetry.space_group_name_H-M   'P 1'
#
loop_
_entity.id
_entity.type
_entity.pdbx_description
1 polymer ?
#
loop_
_entity_poly.entity_id
_entity_poly.type
_entity_poly.pdbx_seq_one_letter_code
_entity_poly.pdbx_strand_id
1 'polypeptide(L)'
;MKAGSINVWNIAPLFKGLGYASMVIVFFCNTYYIMVLAWGFYYLIKSFNSTLPWSTCDNEWNTPNCIEIFRHQDCNGSLPNATMSNNMTCAEMANARSPIIEFWENKVLNISSGLGDTGEFNWELTLCLMAVWVMVYFCVWKGVKSTGKIVYFTATFPYVVLIILLVRGHTSWSVRRHHVLHQT
;
A
#
# COMPACT_ATOMS: atom_id res chain seq x y z
N MET A 1 -23.34 13.88 28.35
CA MET A 1 -22.47 13.32 29.41
C MET A 1 -21.02 13.40 28.93
N LYS A 2 -20.08 13.94 29.72
CA LYS A 2 -18.65 13.93 29.40
C LYS A 2 -17.96 12.79 30.15
N ALA A 3 -18.23 11.54 29.74
CA ALA A 3 -17.69 10.33 30.37
C ALA A 3 -16.99 9.46 29.31
N GLY A 4 -15.90 8.80 29.69
CA GLY A 4 -15.20 7.85 28.80
C GLY A 4 -15.97 6.53 28.63
N SER A 5 -15.57 5.72 27.65
CA SER A 5 -16.27 4.49 27.24
C SER A 5 -16.56 3.47 28.34
N ILE A 6 -15.82 3.45 29.44
CA ILE A 6 -16.09 2.56 30.58
C ILE A 6 -17.04 3.22 31.59
N ASN A 7 -16.85 4.52 31.85
CA ASN A 7 -17.62 5.25 32.86
C ASN A 7 -19.05 5.57 32.41
N VAL A 8 -19.33 5.57 31.10
CA VAL A 8 -20.69 5.73 30.57
C VAL A 8 -21.62 4.59 31.00
N TRP A 9 -21.10 3.37 31.17
CA TRP A 9 -21.87 2.20 31.57
C TRP A 9 -22.20 2.14 33.06
N ASN A 10 -21.79 3.14 33.86
CA ASN A 10 -22.28 3.28 35.23
C ASN A 10 -23.81 3.53 35.28
N ILE A 11 -24.44 3.86 34.14
CA ILE A 11 -25.90 3.96 34.01
C ILE A 11 -26.59 2.58 34.01
N ALA A 12 -25.90 1.53 33.55
CA ALA A 12 -26.39 0.15 33.47
C ALA A 12 -25.21 -0.82 33.69
N PRO A 13 -24.87 -1.14 34.95
CA PRO A 13 -23.63 -1.85 35.29
C PRO A 13 -23.53 -3.26 34.68
N LEU A 14 -24.66 -3.89 34.34
CA LEU A 14 -24.71 -5.17 33.61
C LEU A 14 -23.95 -5.09 32.27
N PHE A 15 -23.95 -3.93 31.61
CA PHE A 15 -23.31 -3.71 30.31
C PHE A 15 -21.89 -3.15 30.40
N LYS A 16 -21.29 -3.06 31.59
CA LYS A 16 -19.92 -2.56 31.76
C LYS A 16 -18.87 -3.36 30.98
N GLY A 17 -19.16 -4.64 30.70
CA GLY A 17 -18.36 -5.50 29.83
C GLY A 17 -18.22 -4.98 28.38
N LEU A 18 -19.22 -4.25 27.86
CA LEU A 18 -19.14 -3.62 26.53
C LEU A 18 -18.05 -2.55 26.46
N GLY A 19 -17.82 -1.83 27.56
CA GLY A 19 -16.73 -0.85 27.67
C GLY A 19 -15.35 -1.49 27.54
N TYR A 20 -15.12 -2.63 28.19
CA TYR A 20 -13.86 -3.38 28.07
C TYR A 20 -13.71 -4.05 26.71
N ALA A 21 -14.77 -4.67 26.18
CA ALA A 21 -14.76 -5.28 24.86
C ALA A 21 -14.39 -4.27 23.77
N SER A 22 -14.99 -3.06 23.81
CA SER A 22 -14.64 -1.99 22.87
C SER A 22 -13.18 -1.53 23.01
N MET A 23 -12.62 -1.47 24.22
CA MET A 23 -11.21 -1.14 24.43
C MET A 23 -10.27 -2.17 23.78
N VAL A 24 -10.58 -3.46 23.91
CA VAL A 24 -9.80 -4.55 23.30
C VAL A 24 -9.87 -4.50 21.78
N ILE A 25 -11.06 -4.29 21.21
CA ILE A 25 -11.24 -4.14 19.76
C ILE A 25 -10.44 -2.94 19.25
N VAL A 26 -10.52 -1.79 19.93
CA VAL A 26 -9.78 -0.58 19.56
C VAL A 26 -8.27 -0.82 19.63
N PHE A 27 -7.78 -1.60 20.59
CA PHE A 27 -6.36 -1.97 20.66
C PHE A 27 -5.92 -2.77 19.41
N PHE A 28 -6.64 -3.83 19.03
CA PHE A 28 -6.31 -4.61 17.84
C PHE A 28 -6.41 -3.78 16.55
N CYS A 29 -7.44 -2.95 16.42
CA CYS A 29 -7.56 -2.03 15.29
C CYS A 29 -6.36 -1.08 15.22
N ASN A 30 -5.96 -0.45 16.33
CA ASN A 30 -4.83 0.49 16.33
C ASN A 30 -3.52 -0.19 15.90
N THR A 31 -3.22 -1.39 16.41
CA THR A 31 -2.02 -2.13 16.02
C THR A 31 -2.01 -2.44 14.52
N TYR A 32 -3.15 -2.89 13.97
CA TYR A 32 -3.29 -3.13 12.53
C TYR A 32 -3.11 -1.85 11.71
N TYR A 33 -3.76 -0.75 12.11
CA TYR A 33 -3.65 0.53 11.39
C TYR A 33 -2.23 1.09 11.41
N ILE A 34 -1.47 0.92 12.51
CA ILE A 34 -0.07 1.34 12.58
C ILE A 34 0.79 0.59 11.55
N MET A 35 0.54 -0.71 11.32
CA MET A 35 1.23 -1.47 10.26
C MET A 35 0.96 -0.91 8.85
N VAL A 36 -0.30 -0.59 8.55
CA VAL A 36 -0.67 0.01 7.26
C VAL A 36 0.00 1.37 7.07
N LEU A 37 0.06 2.20 8.12
CA LEU A 37 0.79 3.47 8.10
C LEU A 37 2.30 3.27 7.89
N ALA A 38 2.89 2.23 8.47
CA ALA A 38 4.31 1.90 8.27
C ALA A 38 4.61 1.52 6.82
N TRP A 39 3.75 0.73 6.17
CA TRP A 39 3.88 0.46 4.73
C TRP A 39 3.78 1.76 3.93
N GLY A 40 2.77 2.59 4.18
CA GLY A 40 2.63 3.89 3.50
C GLY A 40 3.87 4.79 3.66
N PHE A 41 4.41 4.87 4.88
CA PHE A 41 5.62 5.64 5.18
C PHE A 41 6.86 5.09 4.47
N TYR A 42 7.00 3.75 4.42
CA TYR A 42 8.08 3.09 3.69
C TYR A 42 8.03 3.41 2.18
N TYR A 43 6.84 3.31 1.56
CA TYR A 43 6.65 3.69 0.16
C TYR A 43 6.90 5.19 -0.08
N LEU A 44 6.51 6.06 0.86
CA LEU A 44 6.78 7.49 0.78
C LEU A 44 8.29 7.77 0.76
N ILE A 45 9.07 7.14 1.64
CA ILE A 45 10.53 7.31 1.66
C ILE A 45 11.15 6.83 0.34
N LYS A 46 10.77 5.64 -0.13
CA LYS A 46 11.30 5.08 -1.39
C LYS A 46 10.89 5.88 -2.63
N SER A 47 9.84 6.71 -2.54
CA SER A 47 9.39 7.58 -3.63
C SER A 47 10.30 8.80 -3.87
N PHE A 48 11.21 9.12 -2.94
CA PHE A 48 12.20 10.19 -3.14
C PHE A 48 13.41 9.75 -4.00
N ASN A 49 13.50 8.47 -4.36
CA ASN A 49 14.54 7.99 -5.26
C ASN A 49 14.23 8.41 -6.72
N SER A 50 15.29 8.64 -7.51
CA SER A 50 15.17 9.05 -8.92
C SER A 50 14.48 8.01 -9.78
N THR A 51 14.75 6.73 -9.52
CA THR A 51 14.09 5.59 -10.12
C THR A 51 13.28 4.88 -9.04
N LEU A 52 11.99 4.69 -9.29
CA LEU A 52 11.11 4.03 -8.33
C LEU A 52 11.42 2.52 -8.34
N PRO A 53 11.62 1.88 -7.18
CA PRO A 53 12.05 0.49 -7.12
C PRO A 53 11.01 -0.51 -7.64
N TRP A 54 9.74 -0.09 -7.74
CA TRP A 54 8.66 -0.87 -8.35
C TRP A 54 8.40 -0.51 -9.82
N SER A 55 9.27 0.28 -10.45
CA SER A 55 9.15 0.65 -11.86
C SER A 55 9.87 -0.31 -12.80
N THR A 56 10.85 -1.07 -12.32
CA THR A 56 11.71 -1.91 -13.15
C THR A 56 11.80 -3.34 -12.65
N CYS A 57 12.11 -4.26 -13.55
CA CYS A 57 12.37 -5.67 -13.24
C CYS A 57 13.85 -5.95 -12.90
N ASP A 58 14.73 -4.96 -12.99
CA ASP A 58 16.16 -5.07 -12.67
C ASP A 58 16.47 -4.85 -11.17
N ASN A 59 16.00 -5.76 -10.31
CA ASN A 59 16.25 -5.70 -8.86
C ASN A 59 16.47 -7.11 -8.28
N GLU A 60 17.15 -7.18 -7.12
CA GLU A 60 17.54 -8.44 -6.47
C GLU A 60 16.36 -9.31 -6.01
N TRP A 61 15.19 -8.72 -5.78
CA TRP A 61 13.97 -9.42 -5.32
C TRP A 61 13.08 -9.88 -6.46
N ASN A 62 13.44 -9.58 -7.71
CA ASN A 62 12.63 -9.92 -8.87
C ASN A 62 12.95 -11.33 -9.39
N THR A 63 11.91 -12.03 -9.80
CA THR A 63 11.98 -13.35 -10.43
C THR A 63 12.15 -13.23 -11.94
N PRO A 64 12.56 -14.32 -12.63
CA PRO A 64 12.62 -14.34 -14.09
C PRO A 64 11.29 -14.08 -14.80
N ASN A 65 10.16 -14.16 -14.07
CA ASN A 65 8.81 -13.96 -14.60
C ASN A 65 8.34 -12.50 -14.50
N CYS A 66 9.20 -11.57 -14.05
CA CYS A 66 8.87 -10.15 -13.95
C CYS A 66 8.80 -9.50 -15.33
N ILE A 67 7.71 -8.79 -15.61
CA ILE A 67 7.54 -8.01 -16.84
C ILE A 67 7.16 -6.55 -16.57
N GLU A 68 7.86 -5.62 -17.20
CA GLU A 68 7.62 -4.17 -17.03
C GLU A 68 6.42 -3.66 -17.85
N ILE A 69 6.20 -4.25 -19.03
CA ILE A 69 5.17 -3.83 -19.97
C ILE A 69 4.15 -4.95 -20.15
N PHE A 70 2.97 -4.80 -19.55
CA PHE A 70 1.80 -5.66 -19.84
C PHE A 70 1.22 -5.30 -21.21
N ARG A 71 1.85 -5.78 -22.28
CA ARG A 71 1.24 -5.76 -23.61
C ARG A 71 0.40 -7.03 -23.77
N HIS A 72 -0.89 -6.91 -23.46
CA HIS A 72 -1.89 -7.93 -23.77
C HIS A 72 -2.01 -8.26 -25.27
N GLN A 73 -1.37 -7.48 -26.14
CA GLN A 73 -1.56 -7.50 -27.59
C GLN A 73 -0.69 -8.53 -28.32
N ASP A 74 0.19 -9.22 -27.58
CA ASP A 74 1.24 -10.07 -28.14
C ASP A 74 0.81 -11.55 -28.29
N CYS A 75 -0.40 -11.93 -27.84
CA CYS A 75 -0.96 -13.28 -28.02
C CYS A 75 -2.21 -13.31 -28.92
N ASN A 76 -2.38 -12.33 -29.81
CA ASN A 76 -3.48 -12.29 -30.78
C ASN A 76 -3.11 -12.84 -32.18
N GLY A 77 -1.89 -13.40 -32.33
CA GLY A 77 -1.52 -14.22 -33.48
C GLY A 77 -1.84 -15.68 -33.20
N SER A 78 -2.63 -16.30 -34.07
CA SER A 78 -3.20 -17.66 -34.00
C SER A 78 -2.18 -18.82 -34.08
N LEU A 79 -0.96 -18.64 -33.57
CA LEU A 79 0.03 -19.70 -33.45
C LEU A 79 0.53 -19.75 -31.99
N PRO A 80 0.30 -20.85 -31.24
CA PRO A 80 0.83 -21.02 -29.88
C PRO A 80 2.36 -21.07 -29.80
N ASN A 81 3.04 -20.97 -30.96
CA ASN A 81 4.48 -21.12 -31.12
C ASN A 81 5.16 -19.88 -31.75
N ALA A 82 4.50 -18.72 -31.71
CA ALA A 82 5.14 -17.47 -32.10
C ALA A 82 6.10 -17.03 -30.99
N THR A 83 7.40 -17.13 -31.26
CA THR A 83 8.45 -16.51 -30.44
C THR A 83 8.32 -14.99 -30.54
N MET A 84 7.55 -14.39 -29.64
CA MET A 84 7.54 -12.94 -29.49
C MET A 84 8.87 -12.47 -28.89
N SER A 85 9.19 -11.21 -29.17
CA SER A 85 10.48 -10.51 -29.11
C SER A 85 11.37 -10.68 -27.85
N ASN A 86 10.93 -11.44 -26.82
CA ASN A 86 11.67 -11.71 -25.58
C ASN A 86 11.83 -13.22 -25.27
N ASN A 87 11.68 -14.12 -26.25
CA ASN A 87 11.92 -15.57 -26.07
C ASN A 87 11.05 -16.21 -24.97
N MET A 88 9.83 -15.71 -24.80
CA MET A 88 8.88 -16.18 -23.78
C MET A 88 7.56 -16.58 -24.45
N THR A 89 7.03 -17.75 -24.09
CA THR A 89 5.80 -18.31 -24.66
C THR A 89 4.56 -17.62 -24.08
N CYS A 90 3.42 -17.68 -24.79
CA CYS A 90 2.16 -17.11 -24.29
C CYS A 90 1.68 -17.76 -22.96
N ALA A 91 2.06 -19.02 -22.69
CA ALA A 91 1.77 -19.67 -21.42
C ALA A 91 2.61 -19.09 -20.26
N GLU A 92 3.87 -18.72 -20.53
CA GLU A 92 4.73 -18.06 -19.54
C GLU A 92 4.30 -16.60 -19.32
N MET A 93 3.82 -15.92 -20.35
CA MET A 93 3.23 -14.57 -20.23
C MET A 93 1.97 -14.56 -19.33
N ALA A 94 1.19 -15.65 -19.31
CA ALA A 94 0.03 -15.78 -18.43
C ALA A 94 0.41 -15.91 -16.94
N ASN A 95 1.64 -16.36 -16.65
CA ASN A 95 2.17 -16.46 -15.29
C ASN A 95 3.07 -15.27 -14.92
N ALA A 96 3.21 -14.29 -15.81
CA ALA A 96 4.07 -13.14 -15.60
C ALA A 96 3.50 -12.23 -14.50
N ARG A 97 4.40 -11.65 -13.70
CA ARG A 97 4.06 -10.76 -12.58
C ARG A 97 4.59 -9.36 -12.83
N SER A 98 3.92 -8.37 -12.24
CA SER A 98 4.32 -6.97 -12.38
C SER A 98 5.41 -6.64 -11.37
N PRO A 99 6.32 -5.70 -11.68
CA PRO A 99 7.38 -5.27 -10.77
C PRO A 99 6.82 -4.72 -9.46
N ILE A 100 5.61 -4.14 -9.47
CA ILE A 100 4.94 -3.66 -8.24
C ILE A 100 4.44 -4.80 -7.35
N ILE A 101 3.93 -5.89 -7.93
CA ILE A 101 3.47 -7.06 -7.16
C ILE A 101 4.68 -7.77 -6.56
N GLU A 102 5.74 -7.98 -7.34
CA GLU A 102 6.96 -8.62 -6.85
C GLU A 102 7.65 -7.79 -5.77
N PHE A 103 7.71 -6.47 -5.95
CA PHE A 103 8.20 -5.57 -4.90
C PHE A 103 7.39 -5.71 -3.60
N TRP A 104 6.06 -5.80 -3.69
CA TRP A 104 5.22 -5.96 -2.50
C TRP A 104 5.39 -7.33 -1.84
N GLU A 105 5.33 -8.43 -2.60
CA GLU A 105 5.34 -9.79 -2.08
C GLU A 105 6.74 -10.22 -1.61
N ASN A 106 7.78 -9.97 -2.41
CA ASN A 106 9.13 -10.48 -2.16
C ASN A 106 9.98 -9.53 -1.32
N LYS A 107 9.80 -8.20 -1.46
CA LYS A 107 10.63 -7.20 -0.75
C LYS A 107 9.94 -6.59 0.47
N VAL A 108 8.69 -6.16 0.36
CA VAL A 108 7.98 -5.47 1.47
C VAL A 108 7.43 -6.45 2.49
N LEU A 109 6.66 -7.44 2.03
CA LEU A 109 6.09 -8.47 2.89
C LEU A 109 7.08 -9.58 3.20
N ASN A 110 7.94 -9.94 2.23
CA ASN A 110 8.83 -11.11 2.29
C ASN A 110 8.04 -12.37 2.68
N ILE A 111 7.08 -12.75 1.84
CA ILE A 111 6.17 -13.87 2.10
C ILE A 111 6.97 -15.18 2.15
N SER A 112 6.90 -15.89 3.29
CA SER A 112 7.49 -17.22 3.44
C SER A 112 6.64 -18.31 2.77
N SER A 113 7.24 -19.48 2.54
CA SER A 113 6.60 -20.64 1.91
C SER A 113 5.43 -21.24 2.71
N GLY A 114 5.26 -20.87 3.98
CA GLY A 114 4.15 -21.36 4.80
C GLY A 114 4.06 -20.73 6.20
N LEU A 115 2.93 -20.98 6.88
CA LEU A 115 2.64 -20.46 8.23
C LEU A 115 3.56 -21.00 9.34
N GLY A 116 4.23 -22.13 9.09
CA GLY A 116 5.13 -22.79 10.03
C GLY A 116 6.58 -22.30 9.97
N ASP A 117 6.96 -21.66 8.86
CA ASP A 117 8.29 -21.09 8.66
C ASP A 117 8.20 -19.58 8.86
N THR A 118 8.64 -19.13 10.03
CA THR A 118 8.80 -17.69 10.28
C THR A 118 9.91 -17.18 9.37
N GLY A 119 9.53 -16.49 8.29
CA GLY A 119 10.45 -15.95 7.29
C GLY A 119 11.47 -14.96 7.88
N GLU A 120 12.34 -14.44 7.02
CA GLU A 120 13.36 -13.48 7.43
C GLU A 120 12.77 -12.12 7.82
N PHE A 121 13.37 -11.48 8.82
CA PHE A 121 12.91 -10.21 9.36
C PHE A 121 13.34 -9.03 8.49
N ASN A 122 12.38 -8.33 7.88
CA ASN A 122 12.64 -7.12 7.09
C ASN A 122 13.03 -5.93 7.98
N TRP A 123 14.33 -5.77 8.25
CA TRP A 123 14.83 -4.73 9.15
C TRP A 123 14.46 -3.29 8.70
N GLU A 124 14.43 -3.01 7.39
CA GLU A 124 14.02 -1.71 6.84
C GLU A 124 12.57 -1.36 7.23
N LEU A 125 11.67 -2.35 7.15
CA LEU A 125 10.26 -2.17 7.49
C LEU A 125 10.08 -2.00 9.00
N THR A 126 10.84 -2.74 9.80
CA THR A 126 10.82 -2.61 11.26
C THR A 126 11.27 -1.23 11.73
N LEU A 127 12.32 -0.69 11.11
CA LEU A 127 12.74 0.69 11.41
C LEU A 127 11.67 1.71 11.01
N CYS A 128 11.00 1.50 9.87
CA CYS A 128 9.87 2.34 9.47
C CYS A 128 8.70 2.24 10.45
N LEU A 129 8.40 1.03 10.96
CA LEU A 129 7.38 0.80 11.97
C LEU A 129 7.70 1.55 13.28
N MET A 130 8.94 1.44 13.75
CA MET A 130 9.40 2.17 14.94
C MET A 130 9.30 3.68 14.76
N ALA A 131 9.68 4.20 13.59
CA ALA A 131 9.58 5.62 13.28
C ALA A 131 8.12 6.11 13.27
N VAL A 132 7.21 5.37 12.64
CA VAL A 132 5.76 5.70 12.63
C VAL A 132 5.18 5.67 14.03
N TRP A 133 5.54 4.68 14.84
CA TRP A 133 5.09 4.59 16.23
C TRP A 133 5.52 5.81 17.05
N VAL A 134 6.79 6.22 16.93
CA VAL A 134 7.32 7.42 17.59
C VAL A 134 6.62 8.69 17.08
N MET A 135 6.38 8.79 15.77
CA MET A 135 5.65 9.92 15.18
C MET A 135 4.23 10.04 15.74
N VAL A 136 3.48 8.93 15.79
CA VAL A 136 2.12 8.89 16.36
C VAL A 136 2.14 9.26 17.85
N TYR A 137 3.12 8.76 18.60
CA TYR A 137 3.30 9.12 20.01
C TYR A 137 3.46 10.64 20.18
N PHE A 138 4.32 11.29 19.38
CA PHE A 138 4.49 12.75 19.42
C PHE A 138 3.21 13.52 19.03
N CYS A 139 2.42 13.01 18.07
CA CYS A 139 1.14 13.59 17.67
C CYS A 139 0.10 13.58 18.81
N VAL A 140 0.19 12.61 19.73
CA VAL A 140 -0.76 12.44 20.84
C VAL A 140 -0.24 13.02 22.15
N TRP A 141 1.09 13.13 22.35
CA TRP A 141 1.69 13.52 23.62
C TRP A 141 1.17 14.86 24.15
N LYS A 142 0.96 15.88 23.30
CA LYS A 142 0.39 17.17 23.72
C LYS A 142 -1.14 17.16 23.93
N GLY A 143 -1.76 15.99 23.86
CA GLY A 143 -3.19 15.76 24.07
C GLY A 143 -4.05 16.16 22.87
N VAL A 144 -5.36 15.90 23.01
CA VAL A 144 -6.36 16.02 21.94
C VAL A 144 -6.47 17.42 21.32
N LYS A 145 -6.13 18.48 22.06
CA LYS A 145 -6.13 19.86 21.52
C LYS A 145 -5.01 20.08 20.51
N SER A 146 -3.86 19.44 20.70
CA SER A 146 -2.74 19.51 19.75
C SER A 146 -2.95 18.55 18.59
N THR A 147 -3.43 17.33 18.87
CA THR A 147 -3.79 16.34 17.85
C THR A 147 -4.82 16.90 16.88
N GLY A 148 -5.83 17.62 17.37
CA GLY A 148 -6.83 18.27 16.51
C GLY A 148 -6.23 19.22 15.47
N LYS A 149 -5.15 19.96 15.81
CA LYS A 149 -4.47 20.84 14.85
C LYS A 149 -3.82 20.06 13.71
N ILE A 150 -3.16 18.95 14.04
CA ILE A 150 -2.49 18.07 13.06
C ILE A 150 -3.54 17.41 12.16
N VAL A 151 -4.67 17.01 12.73
CA VAL A 151 -5.77 16.36 12.01
C VAL A 151 -6.33 17.24 10.90
N TYR A 152 -6.40 18.57 11.06
CA TYR A 152 -6.85 19.44 9.96
C TYR A 152 -5.96 19.31 8.72
N PHE A 153 -4.64 19.16 8.92
CA PHE A 153 -3.72 18.95 7.82
C PHE A 153 -3.86 17.54 7.22
N THR A 154 -3.86 16.50 8.06
CA THR A 154 -3.95 15.11 7.57
C THR A 154 -5.31 14.77 6.97
N ALA A 155 -6.38 15.46 7.35
CA ALA A 155 -7.72 15.29 6.77
C ALA A 155 -7.87 16.02 5.44
N THR A 156 -7.18 17.14 5.22
CA THR A 156 -7.27 17.91 3.97
C THR A 156 -6.35 17.37 2.88
N PHE A 157 -5.18 16.85 3.25
CA PHE A 157 -4.19 16.34 2.30
C PHE A 157 -4.74 15.28 1.30
N PRO A 158 -5.49 14.25 1.72
CA PRO A 158 -6.06 13.27 0.79
C PRO A 158 -6.96 13.90 -0.27
N TYR A 159 -7.77 14.90 0.08
CA TYR A 159 -8.63 15.60 -0.89
C TYR A 159 -7.81 16.34 -1.95
N VAL A 160 -6.72 17.00 -1.54
CA VAL A 160 -5.81 17.68 -2.48
C VAL A 160 -5.17 16.67 -3.45
N VAL A 161 -4.69 15.54 -2.93
CA VAL A 161 -4.10 14.46 -3.76
C VAL A 161 -5.14 13.91 -4.74
N LEU A 162 -6.37 13.67 -4.29
CA LEU A 162 -7.46 13.18 -5.16
C LEU A 162 -7.77 14.15 -6.29
N ILE A 163 -7.80 15.46 -6.03
CA ILE A 163 -8.03 16.48 -7.06
C ILE A 163 -6.88 16.48 -8.08
N ILE A 164 -5.61 16.41 -7.63
CA ILE A 164 -4.45 16.36 -8.53
C ILE A 164 -4.49 15.09 -9.40
N LEU A 165 -4.79 13.94 -8.80
CA LEU A 165 -4.92 12.67 -9.51
C LEU A 165 -6.09 12.70 -10.51
N LEU A 166 -7.20 13.35 -10.18
CA LEU A 166 -8.35 13.51 -11.08
C LEU A 166 -7.95 14.34 -12.31
N VAL A 167 -7.28 15.48 -12.11
CA VAL A 167 -6.83 16.33 -13.22
C VAL A 167 -5.82 15.59 -14.10
N ARG A 168 -4.81 14.93 -13.50
CA ARG A 168 -3.82 14.13 -14.24
C ARG A 168 -4.45 12.96 -14.99
N GLY A 169 -5.43 12.30 -14.39
CA GLY A 169 -6.19 11.23 -15.02
C GLY A 169 -6.95 11.73 -16.26
N HIS A 170 -7.62 12.87 -16.14
CA HIS A 170 -8.32 13.50 -17.26
C HIS A 170 -7.37 13.92 -18.38
N THR A 171 -6.24 14.56 -18.06
CA THR A 171 -5.22 14.94 -19.06
C THR A 171 -4.62 13.72 -19.75
N SER A 172 -4.24 12.68 -18.99
CA SER A 172 -3.67 11.45 -19.55
C SER A 172 -4.64 10.72 -20.48
N TRP A 173 -5.93 10.71 -20.14
CA TRP A 173 -6.95 10.10 -20.99
C TRP A 173 -7.23 10.93 -22.25
N SER A 174 -7.27 12.26 -22.13
CA SER A 174 -7.40 13.17 -23.27
C SER A 174 -6.24 13.00 -24.26
N VAL A 175 -5.00 12.90 -23.77
CA VAL A 175 -3.81 12.64 -24.59
C VAL A 175 -3.89 11.27 -25.27
N ARG A 176 -4.28 10.22 -24.54
CA ARG A 176 -4.46 8.88 -25.12
C ARG A 176 -5.54 8.87 -26.22
N ARG A 177 -6.65 9.58 -26.03
CA ARG A 177 -7.72 9.70 -27.03
C ARG A 177 -7.23 10.42 -28.29
N HIS A 178 -6.45 11.50 -28.16
CA HIS A 178 -5.88 12.19 -29.31
C HIS A 178 -4.89 11.33 -30.11
N HIS A 179 -4.07 10.52 -29.44
CA HIS A 179 -3.18 9.57 -30.13
C HIS A 179 -3.94 8.49 -30.91
N VAL A 180 -5.07 7.99 -30.38
CA VAL A 180 -5.89 6.99 -31.09
C VAL A 180 -6.58 7.60 -32.31
N LEU A 181 -7.05 8.84 -32.25
CA LEU A 181 -7.72 9.52 -33.36
C LEU A 181 -6.80 9.90 -34.52
N HIS A 182 -5.48 10.02 -34.30
CA HIS A 182 -4.49 10.28 -35.36
C HIS A 182 -3.90 9.00 -36.00
N GLN A 183 -4.23 7.81 -35.47
CA GLN A 183 -3.81 6.52 -36.01
C GLN A 183 -4.91 5.80 -36.81
N THR A 184 -6.07 6.43 -37.01
CA THR A 184 -7.17 6.00 -37.89
C THR A 184 -7.30 6.94 -39.08
#